data_AF-A0A9D4DZI3-F1
#
_entry.id   AF-A0A9D4DZI3-F1
#
_cell.length_a   1.000
_cell.length_b   1.000
_cell.length_c   1.000
_cell.angle_alpha   90.00
_cell.angle_beta   90.00
_cell.angle_gamma   90.00
#
_symmetry.space_group_name_H-M   'P 1'
#
loop_
_entity.id
_entity.type
_entity.pdbx_description
1 polymer ?
#
loop_
_entity_poly.entity_id
_entity_poly.type
_entity_poly.pdbx_seq_one_letter_code
_entity_poly.pdbx_strand_id
1 'polypeptide(L)'
;MLLGDFNLSPDTKDFDDLRNLGYHNCIADGVFTNISDANKKGSKTYDNIWISKQTKKVFTGQCDVVREGLSSPWIPKGWTWGGVVSDHCPVWAQFYTGRDLDTGDLKIGPEVIKFALTD
;
A
#
# COMPACT_ATOMS: atom_id res chain seq x y z
N MET A 1 -1.27 10.32 2.43
CA MET A 1 -0.83 8.92 2.57
C MET A 1 0.69 8.91 2.51
N LEU A 2 1.33 8.12 3.36
CA LEU A 2 2.78 7.88 3.35
C LEU A 2 2.99 6.40 3.09
N LEU A 3 3.85 6.04 2.15
CA LEU A 3 4.09 4.66 1.75
C LEU A 3 5.60 4.45 1.62
N GLY A 4 6.08 3.33 2.16
CA GLY A 4 7.46 2.91 1.99
C GLY A 4 7.90 1.94 3.07
N ASP A 5 9.20 1.66 3.05
CA ASP A 5 9.93 0.99 4.11
C ASP A 5 10.30 2.00 5.21
N PHE A 6 9.77 1.79 6.42
CA PHE A 6 10.07 2.61 7.58
C PHE A 6 11.08 1.95 8.52
N ASN A 7 11.58 0.75 8.18
CA ASN A 7 12.59 -0.02 8.88
C ASN A 7 12.28 -0.35 10.35
N LEU A 8 11.01 -0.20 10.77
CA LEU A 8 10.50 -0.42 12.11
C LEU A 8 9.09 -1.01 12.04
N SER A 9 8.73 -1.79 13.06
CA SER A 9 7.35 -2.30 13.21
C SER A 9 6.38 -1.13 13.41
N PRO A 10 5.16 -1.18 12.83
CA PRO A 10 4.21 -0.08 12.92
C PRO A 10 3.82 0.28 14.35
N ASP A 11 3.93 -0.65 15.30
CA ASP A 11 3.52 -0.45 16.70
C ASP A 11 4.63 0.14 17.57
N THR A 12 5.85 0.38 17.03
CA THR A 12 6.91 1.02 17.82
C THR A 12 6.57 2.47 18.14
N LYS A 13 7.04 2.96 19.30
CA LYS A 13 6.84 4.34 19.77
C LYS A 13 7.33 5.41 18.80
N ASP A 14 8.24 5.06 17.90
CA ASP A 14 8.80 5.98 16.89
C ASP A 14 7.72 6.49 15.92
N PHE A 15 6.58 5.79 15.82
CA PHE A 15 5.41 6.24 15.07
C PHE A 15 4.29 6.86 15.93
N ASP A 16 4.56 7.16 17.22
CA ASP A 16 3.58 7.81 18.09
C ASP A 16 3.13 9.17 17.53
N ASP A 17 4.06 9.94 16.96
CA ASP A 17 3.72 11.24 16.36
C ASP A 17 2.77 11.08 15.17
N LEU A 18 2.94 10.05 14.33
CA LEU A 18 2.00 9.75 13.24
C LEU A 18 0.61 9.40 13.81
N ARG A 19 0.55 8.52 14.81
CA ARG A 19 -0.72 8.15 15.46
C ARG A 19 -1.40 9.34 16.14
N ASN A 20 -0.63 10.19 16.83
CA ASN A 20 -1.12 11.41 17.48
C ASN A 20 -1.66 12.43 16.46
N LEU A 21 -1.07 12.50 15.26
CA LEU A 21 -1.58 13.27 14.12
C LEU A 21 -2.80 12.60 13.44
N GLY A 22 -3.24 11.44 13.92
CA GLY A 22 -4.40 10.72 13.42
C GLY A 22 -4.14 9.87 12.18
N TYR A 23 -2.88 9.52 11.91
CA TYR A 23 -2.54 8.51 10.91
C TYR A 23 -2.78 7.10 11.44
N HIS A 24 -3.06 6.19 10.52
CA HIS A 24 -3.29 4.78 10.79
C HIS A 24 -2.45 3.94 9.82
N ASN A 25 -1.73 2.95 10.33
CA ASN A 25 -1.05 1.94 9.53
C ASN A 25 -2.08 0.96 8.94
N CYS A 26 -1.99 0.66 7.65
CA CYS A 26 -2.82 -0.38 7.02
C CYS A 26 -2.32 -1.78 7.37
N ILE A 27 -1.00 -2.01 7.32
CA ILE A 27 -0.42 -3.32 7.64
C ILE A 27 -0.20 -3.41 9.15
N ALA A 28 -0.79 -4.41 9.79
CA ALA A 28 -0.67 -4.64 11.23
C ALA A 28 0.68 -5.26 11.59
N ASP A 29 1.15 -5.05 12.82
CA ASP A 29 2.34 -5.75 13.30
C ASP A 29 2.14 -7.28 13.26
N GLY A 30 3.23 -8.00 12.99
CA GLY A 30 3.20 -9.46 12.78
C GLY A 30 2.76 -9.90 11.38
N VAL A 31 2.20 -9.01 10.56
CA VAL A 31 2.01 -9.27 9.11
C VAL A 31 3.31 -8.92 8.39
N PHE A 32 4.22 -9.89 8.26
CA PHE A 32 5.56 -9.59 7.78
C PHE A 32 5.57 -9.08 6.33
N THR A 33 6.41 -8.10 6.06
CA THR A 33 6.58 -7.47 4.74
C THR A 33 7.94 -7.76 4.14
N ASN A 34 8.83 -8.43 4.86
CA ASN A 34 10.08 -8.92 4.29
C ASN A 34 9.98 -10.38 3.84
N ILE A 35 10.91 -10.77 2.98
CA ILE A 35 11.08 -12.13 2.48
C ILE A 35 12.57 -12.38 2.22
N SER A 36 12.98 -13.64 2.25
CA SER A 36 14.29 -14.02 1.71
C SER A 36 14.25 -15.41 1.12
N ASP A 37 15.32 -15.78 0.42
CA ASP A 37 15.47 -17.14 -0.07
C ASP A 37 15.58 -18.20 1.03
N ALA A 38 16.03 -17.82 2.23
CA ALA A 38 16.11 -18.70 3.39
C ALA A 38 14.83 -18.68 4.26
N ASN A 39 14.09 -17.57 4.24
CA ASN A 39 12.85 -17.43 5.01
C ASN A 39 11.74 -16.78 4.16
N LYS A 40 10.96 -17.63 3.49
CA LYS A 40 9.84 -17.20 2.65
C LYS A 40 8.65 -16.64 3.44
N LYS A 41 8.55 -16.94 4.75
CA LYS A 41 7.49 -16.42 5.62
C LYS A 41 7.76 -14.99 6.08
N GLY A 42 9.02 -14.55 6.05
CA GLY A 42 9.43 -13.26 6.61
C GLY A 42 9.54 -13.29 8.14
N SER A 43 9.85 -12.13 8.70
CA SER A 43 10.05 -11.92 10.14
C SER A 43 9.87 -10.47 10.60
N LYS A 44 9.70 -9.51 9.69
CA LYS A 44 9.66 -8.07 9.96
C LYS A 44 8.50 -7.42 9.20
N THR A 45 7.85 -6.45 9.82
CA THR A 45 6.79 -5.62 9.22
C THR A 45 7.31 -4.20 9.11
N TYR A 46 8.11 -3.91 8.10
CA TYR A 46 8.77 -2.60 7.94
C TYR A 46 8.12 -1.73 6.87
N ASP A 47 7.48 -2.36 5.88
CA ASP A 47 6.78 -1.67 4.82
C ASP A 47 5.34 -1.37 5.26
N ASN A 48 4.88 -0.15 5.05
CA ASN A 48 3.52 0.20 5.42
C ASN A 48 2.91 1.27 4.52
N ILE A 49 1.58 1.34 4.56
CA ILE A 49 0.77 2.42 4.00
C ILE A 49 0.13 3.13 5.19
N TRP A 50 0.65 4.31 5.54
CA TRP A 50 0.04 5.17 6.56
C TRP A 50 -0.98 6.11 5.94
N ILE A 51 -2.22 5.99 6.39
CA ILE A 51 -3.36 6.77 5.88
C ILE A 51 -3.80 7.80 6.91
N SER A 52 -4.09 9.01 6.46
CA SER A 52 -4.63 10.06 7.34
C SER A 52 -6.10 9.81 7.67
N LYS A 53 -6.64 10.56 8.64
CA LYS A 53 -8.08 10.54 8.97
C LYS A 53 -8.99 10.77 7.75
N GLN A 54 -8.57 11.60 6.78
CA GLN A 54 -9.34 11.86 5.57
C GLN A 54 -9.29 10.67 4.62
N THR A 55 -8.10 10.11 4.34
CA THR A 55 -7.95 8.95 3.46
C THR A 55 -8.63 7.71 4.04
N LYS A 56 -8.67 7.57 5.37
CA LYS A 56 -9.39 6.48 6.05
C LYS A 56 -10.89 6.44 5.73
N LYS A 57 -11.52 7.57 5.40
CA LYS A 57 -12.95 7.62 5.02
C LYS A 57 -13.26 6.88 3.73
N VAL A 58 -12.27 6.76 2.85
CA VAL A 58 -12.40 6.06 1.57
C VAL A 58 -11.62 4.75 1.55
N PHE A 59 -10.99 4.36 2.66
CA PHE A 59 -10.35 3.06 2.80
C PHE A 59 -11.41 1.98 2.93
N THR A 60 -11.32 0.94 2.10
CA THR A 60 -12.32 -0.16 2.07
C THR A 60 -12.19 -1.13 3.24
N GLY A 61 -11.09 -1.04 4.00
CA GLY A 61 -10.71 -2.04 5.00
C GLY A 61 -9.86 -3.17 4.43
N GLN A 62 -9.64 -3.22 3.12
CA GLN A 62 -8.81 -4.27 2.50
C GLN A 62 -7.38 -3.80 2.26
N CYS A 63 -6.44 -4.55 2.82
CA CYS A 63 -5.01 -4.41 2.61
C CYS A 63 -4.31 -5.72 2.92
N ASP A 64 -3.18 -5.99 2.27
CA ASP A 64 -2.35 -7.15 2.58
C ASP A 64 -0.94 -7.01 1.99
N VAL A 65 -0.14 -8.04 2.20
CA VAL A 65 1.20 -8.22 1.64
C VAL A 65 1.12 -9.23 0.49
N VAL A 66 1.65 -8.86 -0.67
CA VAL A 66 1.78 -9.79 -1.80
C VAL A 66 2.89 -10.78 -1.47
N ARG A 67 2.56 -12.07 -1.31
CA ARG A 67 3.53 -13.13 -0.98
C ARG A 67 3.81 -14.10 -2.13
N GLU A 68 2.99 -14.07 -3.17
CA GLU A 68 3.06 -15.00 -4.29
C GLU A 68 3.76 -14.37 -5.49
N GLY A 69 4.36 -15.20 -6.36
CA GLY A 69 5.00 -14.75 -7.58
C GLY A 69 6.27 -13.91 -7.38
N LEU A 70 6.82 -13.87 -6.17
CA LEU A 70 8.00 -13.04 -5.84
C LEU A 70 9.35 -13.66 -6.24
N SER A 71 9.35 -14.78 -6.95
CA SER A 71 10.55 -15.45 -7.42
C SER A 71 10.39 -15.90 -8.87
N SER A 72 11.50 -15.94 -9.61
CA SER A 72 11.52 -16.37 -11.01
C SER A 72 12.76 -17.21 -11.28
N PRO A 73 12.69 -18.25 -12.13
CA PRO A 73 13.85 -19.02 -12.58
C PRO A 73 14.97 -18.18 -13.21
N TRP A 74 14.70 -16.92 -13.55
CA TRP A 74 15.67 -16.01 -14.16
C TRP A 74 16.28 -15.01 -13.17
N ILE A 75 15.89 -15.05 -11.90
CA ILE A 75 16.47 -14.19 -10.86
C ILE A 75 17.64 -14.93 -10.19
N PRO A 76 18.84 -14.31 -10.10
CA PRO A 76 19.97 -14.90 -9.42
C PRO A 76 19.69 -15.21 -7.94
N LYS A 77 20.29 -16.31 -7.45
CA LYS A 77 20.25 -16.76 -6.05
C LYS A 77 21.62 -17.30 -5.66
N GLY A 78 22.54 -16.40 -5.33
CA GLY A 78 23.95 -16.75 -5.13
C GLY A 78 24.53 -17.41 -6.39
N TRP A 79 25.01 -18.65 -6.27
CA TRP A 79 25.52 -19.46 -7.39
C TRP A 79 24.42 -20.26 -8.14
N THR A 80 23.16 -20.06 -7.78
CA THR A 80 21.99 -20.72 -8.39
C THR A 80 21.01 -19.70 -8.97
N TRP A 81 19.89 -20.16 -9.51
CA TRP A 81 18.80 -19.33 -10.04
C TRP A 81 17.49 -19.61 -9.28
N GLY A 82 16.45 -18.78 -9.50
CA GLY A 82 15.18 -18.92 -8.80
C GLY A 82 15.05 -18.03 -7.56
N GLY A 83 15.81 -16.94 -7.48
CA GLY A 83 15.85 -16.04 -6.34
C GLY A 83 14.57 -15.21 -6.17
N VAL A 84 14.44 -14.58 -5.00
CA VAL A 84 13.44 -13.54 -4.78
C VAL A 84 13.80 -12.27 -5.53
N VAL A 85 12.79 -11.54 -6.02
CA VAL A 85 12.99 -10.26 -6.73
C VAL A 85 13.46 -9.12 -5.82
N SER A 86 13.16 -9.23 -4.53
CA SER A 86 13.50 -8.27 -3.48
C SER A 86 13.46 -8.98 -2.13
N ASP A 87 14.15 -8.44 -1.13
CA ASP A 87 13.98 -8.83 0.28
C ASP A 87 12.76 -8.17 0.95
N HIS A 88 12.04 -7.32 0.20
CA HIS A 88 10.74 -6.75 0.58
C HIS A 88 9.61 -7.29 -0.30
N CYS A 89 8.47 -7.56 0.32
CA CYS A 89 7.21 -7.89 -0.32
C CYS A 89 6.43 -6.60 -0.61
N PRO A 90 5.82 -6.46 -1.80
CA PRO A 90 4.89 -5.38 -2.06
C PRO A 90 3.72 -5.41 -1.08
N VAL A 91 3.30 -4.23 -0.62
CA VAL A 91 2.08 -4.04 0.18
C VAL A 91 1.01 -3.37 -0.65
N TRP A 92 -0.26 -3.70 -0.41
CA TRP A 92 -1.38 -3.07 -1.09
C TRP A 92 -2.47 -2.68 -0.10
N ALA A 93 -3.24 -1.66 -0.47
CA ALA A 93 -4.47 -1.26 0.22
C ALA A 93 -5.46 -0.74 -0.82
N GLN A 94 -6.75 -1.00 -0.60
CA GLN A 94 -7.80 -0.62 -1.54
C GLN A 94 -8.61 0.58 -1.02
N PHE A 95 -8.82 1.56 -1.89
CA PHE A 95 -9.53 2.79 -1.61
C PHE A 95 -10.63 3.03 -2.64
N TYR A 96 -11.78 3.54 -2.19
CA TYR A 96 -12.86 4.02 -3.05
C TYR A 96 -12.51 5.40 -3.63
N THR A 97 -12.83 5.60 -4.90
CA THR A 97 -12.78 6.91 -5.55
C THR A 97 -14.10 7.17 -6.22
N GLY A 98 -14.68 8.36 -5.98
CA GLY A 98 -15.84 8.84 -6.72
C GLY A 98 -15.50 9.39 -8.10
N ARG A 99 -14.20 9.42 -8.45
CA ARG A 99 -13.79 9.67 -9.84
C ARG A 99 -13.90 8.37 -10.59
N ASP A 100 -14.86 8.32 -11.49
CA ASP A 100 -14.84 7.36 -12.58
C ASP A 100 -13.72 7.77 -13.53
N LEU A 101 -12.80 6.84 -13.82
CA LEU A 101 -11.72 7.06 -14.79
C LEU A 101 -12.12 6.57 -16.19
N ASP A 102 -13.38 6.19 -16.37
CA ASP A 102 -13.93 5.93 -17.67
C ASP A 102 -13.84 7.19 -18.54
N THR A 103 -13.57 6.96 -19.83
CA THR A 103 -13.28 8.02 -20.81
C THR A 103 -14.40 9.07 -20.93
N GLY A 104 -15.62 8.76 -20.47
CA GLY A 104 -16.76 9.67 -20.42
C GLY A 104 -16.62 10.78 -19.36
N ASP A 105 -16.10 10.43 -18.18
CA ASP A 105 -16.03 11.34 -17.03
C ASP A 105 -14.73 12.16 -17.00
N LEU A 106 -13.68 11.68 -17.67
CA LEU A 106 -12.44 12.44 -17.90
C LEU A 106 -12.61 13.64 -18.85
N LYS A 107 -13.77 13.78 -19.51
CA LYS A 107 -14.09 14.86 -20.45
C LYS A 107 -14.94 15.99 -19.86
N ILE A 108 -15.21 15.99 -18.55
CA ILE A 108 -16.01 17.04 -17.92
C ILE A 108 -15.14 18.29 -17.72
N GLY A 109 -15.04 19.09 -18.79
CA GLY A 109 -14.54 20.46 -18.76
C GLY A 109 -15.60 21.45 -18.24
N PRO A 110 -15.23 22.72 -18.01
CA PRO A 110 -16.06 23.76 -17.38
C PRO A 110 -17.40 24.06 -18.08
N GLU A 111 -17.65 23.53 -19.27
CA GLU A 111 -18.88 23.71 -20.05
C GLU A 111 -20.11 23.01 -19.42
N VAL A 112 -19.92 21.99 -18.58
CA VAL A 112 -21.03 21.20 -17.98
C VAL A 112 -21.73 21.93 -16.82
N ILE A 113 -21.15 23.04 -16.31
CA ILE A 113 -21.72 23.85 -15.22
C ILE A 113 -22.99 24.63 -15.65
N LYS A 114 -23.30 24.72 -16.95
CA LYS A 114 -24.42 25.55 -17.44
C LYS A 114 -25.83 24.96 -17.28
N PHE A 115 -26.00 23.69 -16.92
CA PHE A 115 -27.34 23.05 -16.85
C PHE A 115 -27.88 22.84 -15.42
N ALA A 116 -27.14 23.22 -14.38
CA ALA A 116 -27.62 23.09 -13.00
C ALA A 116 -28.28 24.37 -12.43
N LEU A 117 -28.42 25.41 -13.26
CA LEU A 117 -29.09 26.68 -12.90
C LEU A 117 -29.96 27.13 -14.08
N THR A 118 -31.17 26.60 -14.18
CA THR A 118 -32.32 27.30 -14.78
C THR A 118 -33.60 26.56 -14.36
N ASP A 119 -34.35 27.27 -13.52
CA ASP A 119 -35.74 27.10 -13.04
C ASP A 119 -36.16 25.80 -12.31
#